data_AF-A0A3M0XYU1-F1
#
_entry.id   AF-A0A3M0XYU1-F1
#
_cell.length_a   1.000
_cell.length_b   1.000
_cell.length_c   1.000
_cell.angle_alpha   90.00
_cell.angle_beta   90.00
_cell.angle_gamma   90.00
#
_symmetry.space_group_name_H-M   'P 1'
#
loop_
_entity.id
_entity.type
_entity.pdbx_description
1 polymer ?
#
loop_
_entity_poly.entity_id
_entity_poly.type
_entity_poly.pdbx_seq_one_letter_code
_entity_poly.pdbx_strand_id
1 'polypeptide(L)'
;MRNLVHLRRLILARTDSRIDYVGAHGKGSLLYCRNGFHGTNESVIPRIRGVFLANQTRAVKLNGEAVQIPQATVPAVRAIVAAAQGWELPDPFAKRLVQFAGQLPPVSVRLAPLHRAGFQPMSSYMEIHRQMINKGACRLDSYLREAGNASELDRRLRTFLVCFSLGLIAPAKPNHTKEESGRLSVLARIIQRVRGL
;
A
#
# COMPACT_ATOMS: atom_id res chain seq x y z
N MET A 1 6.34 9.94 -7.68
CA MET A 1 5.08 9.33 -8.18
C MET A 1 3.86 9.99 -7.52
N ARG A 2 3.35 11.10 -8.06
CA ARG A 2 2.24 11.87 -7.45
C ARG A 2 0.91 11.11 -7.43
N ASN A 3 0.68 10.30 -8.46
CA ASN A 3 -0.49 9.44 -8.62
C ASN A 3 -0.72 8.49 -7.43
N LEU A 4 0.32 7.80 -6.94
CA LEU A 4 0.20 6.92 -5.76
C LEU A 4 -0.12 7.70 -4.49
N VAL A 5 0.44 8.91 -4.35
CA VAL A 5 0.17 9.78 -3.20
C VAL A 5 -1.28 10.26 -3.22
N HIS A 6 -1.81 10.64 -4.39
CA HIS A 6 -3.21 11.02 -4.54
C HIS A 6 -4.15 9.86 -4.20
N LEU A 7 -3.88 8.66 -4.74
CA LEU A 7 -4.68 7.46 -4.45
C LEU A 7 -4.69 7.13 -2.96
N ARG A 8 -3.51 7.12 -2.33
CA ARG A 8 -3.37 6.89 -0.89
C ARG A 8 -4.15 7.91 -0.08
N ARG A 9 -4.01 9.20 -0.39
CA ARG A 9 -4.72 10.28 0.32
C ARG A 9 -6.22 10.13 0.20
N LEU A 10 -6.72 9.80 -0.98
CA LEU A 10 -8.13 9.56 -1.23
C LEU A 10 -8.66 8.39 -0.39
N ILE A 11 -7.95 7.26 -0.34
CA ILE A 11 -8.35 6.09 0.48
C ILE A 11 -8.33 6.43 1.98
N LEU A 12 -7.34 7.18 2.43
CA LEU A 12 -7.20 7.54 3.85
C LEU A 12 -8.19 8.62 4.30
N ALA A 13 -8.53 9.56 3.42
CA ALA A 13 -9.45 10.64 3.75
C ALA A 13 -10.88 10.13 3.97
N ARG A 14 -11.27 9.02 3.32
CA ARG A 14 -12.64 8.47 3.38
C ARG A 14 -13.72 9.48 3.01
N THR A 15 -13.37 10.45 2.17
CA THR A 15 -14.25 11.50 1.66
C THR A 15 -14.61 11.24 0.21
N ASP A 16 -15.80 11.67 -0.19
CA ASP A 16 -16.25 11.57 -1.57
C ASP A 16 -15.32 12.39 -2.48
N SER A 17 -14.57 11.69 -3.32
CA SER A 17 -13.47 12.25 -4.08
C SER A 17 -13.30 11.52 -5.40
N ARG A 18 -12.77 12.21 -6.40
CA ARG A 18 -12.44 11.66 -7.71
C ARG A 18 -10.96 11.86 -8.00
N ILE A 19 -10.32 10.87 -8.62
CA ILE A 19 -9.01 11.02 -9.25
C ILE A 19 -9.20 11.00 -10.74
N ASP A 20 -8.96 12.14 -11.38
CA ASP A 20 -8.85 12.23 -12.83
C ASP A 20 -7.41 11.89 -13.21
N TYR A 21 -7.23 11.06 -14.23
CA TYR A 21 -5.92 10.60 -14.65
C TYR A 21 -5.77 10.61 -16.17
N VAL A 22 -4.55 10.88 -16.63
CA VAL A 22 -4.15 10.83 -18.04
C VAL A 22 -2.98 9.86 -18.15
N GLY A 23 -3.18 8.77 -18.89
CA GLY A 23 -2.18 7.76 -19.18
C GLY A 23 -1.91 7.63 -20.68
N ALA A 24 -1.06 6.68 -21.05
CA ALA A 24 -0.72 6.40 -22.45
C ALA A 24 -1.94 6.00 -23.29
N HIS A 25 -2.96 5.40 -22.68
CA HIS A 25 -4.18 4.92 -23.34
C HIS A 25 -5.38 5.86 -23.16
N GLY A 26 -5.15 7.11 -22.77
CA GLY A 26 -6.20 8.13 -22.70
C GLY A 26 -6.49 8.66 -21.29
N LYS A 27 -7.66 9.29 -21.16
CA LYS A 27 -8.14 9.93 -19.93
C LYS A 27 -9.15 9.03 -19.22
N GLY A 28 -9.16 9.06 -17.89
CA GLY A 28 -10.16 8.37 -17.11
C GLY A 28 -10.35 8.99 -15.73
N SER A 29 -11.36 8.51 -15.01
CA SER A 29 -11.66 8.96 -13.66
C SER A 29 -11.97 7.78 -12.74
N LEU A 30 -11.42 7.82 -11.54
CA LEU A 30 -11.69 6.88 -10.48
C LEU A 30 -12.43 7.60 -9.34
N LEU A 31 -13.69 7.24 -9.15
CA LEU A 31 -14.54 7.79 -8.10
C LEU A 31 -14.43 6.93 -6.84
N TYR A 32 -14.37 7.60 -5.70
CA TYR A 32 -14.29 6.98 -4.39
C TYR A 32 -15.25 7.68 -3.43
N CYS A 33 -15.97 6.86 -2.68
CA CYS A 33 -16.88 7.29 -1.63
C CYS A 33 -16.46 6.64 -0.32
N ARG A 34 -17.10 7.04 0.80
CA ARG A 34 -16.81 6.50 2.14
C ARG A 34 -16.66 4.98 2.23
N ASN A 35 -17.40 4.23 1.41
CA ASN A 35 -17.46 2.76 1.45
C ASN A 35 -16.52 2.07 0.44
N GLY A 36 -15.87 2.80 -0.47
CA GLY A 36 -14.97 2.21 -1.46
C GLY A 36 -15.00 2.90 -2.82
N PHE A 37 -14.46 2.22 -3.81
CA PHE A 37 -14.47 2.68 -5.19
C PHE A 37 -15.82 2.41 -5.83
N HIS A 38 -16.25 3.36 -6.65
CA HIS A 38 -17.51 3.29 -7.35
C HIS A 38 -17.43 2.36 -8.59
N GLY A 39 -18.37 1.42 -8.72
CA GLY A 39 -18.46 0.48 -9.84
C GLY A 39 -18.33 -1.00 -9.43
N THR A 40 -18.15 -1.86 -10.43
CA THR A 40 -17.86 -3.31 -10.27
C THR A 40 -16.35 -3.57 -10.27
N ASN A 41 -15.91 -4.76 -9.85
CA ASN A 41 -14.49 -5.15 -9.92
C ASN A 41 -13.92 -4.98 -11.34
N GLU A 42 -14.66 -5.41 -12.37
CA GLU A 42 -14.28 -5.33 -13.78
C GLU A 42 -14.02 -3.90 -14.25
N SER A 43 -14.80 -2.93 -13.74
CA SER A 43 -14.62 -1.52 -14.08
C SER A 43 -13.58 -0.81 -13.20
N VAL A 44 -13.48 -1.16 -11.92
CA VAL A 44 -12.62 -0.50 -10.95
C VAL A 44 -11.17 -0.92 -11.10
N ILE A 45 -10.89 -2.22 -11.30
CA ILE A 45 -9.52 -2.75 -11.37
C ILE A 45 -8.71 -2.10 -12.50
N PRO A 46 -9.21 -2.04 -13.76
CA PRO A 46 -8.49 -1.37 -14.85
C PRO A 46 -8.29 0.12 -14.59
N ARG A 47 -9.24 0.80 -13.94
CA ARG A 47 -9.11 2.21 -13.58
C ARG A 47 -8.04 2.45 -12.52
N ILE A 48 -7.94 1.60 -11.50
CA ILE A 48 -6.85 1.64 -10.51
C ILE A 48 -5.50 1.44 -11.20
N ARG A 49 -5.38 0.46 -12.10
CA ARG A 49 -4.17 0.25 -12.91
C ARG A 49 -3.88 1.47 -13.80
N GLY A 50 -4.91 2.09 -14.36
CA GLY A 50 -4.82 3.36 -15.07
C GLY A 50 -4.22 4.48 -14.21
N VAL A 51 -4.67 4.63 -12.97
CA VAL A 51 -4.10 5.58 -12.00
C VAL A 51 -2.64 5.23 -11.70
N PHE A 52 -2.28 3.95 -11.53
CA PHE A 52 -0.90 3.53 -11.31
C PHE A 52 0.02 3.91 -12.48
N LEU A 53 -0.44 3.74 -13.71
CA LEU A 53 0.36 4.03 -14.90
C LEU A 53 0.28 5.49 -15.37
N ALA A 54 -0.63 6.29 -14.83
CA ALA A 54 -0.87 7.66 -15.26
C ALA A 54 0.36 8.56 -15.15
N ASN A 55 0.54 9.39 -16.17
CA ASN A 55 1.57 10.44 -16.20
C ASN A 55 1.11 11.67 -15.43
N GLN A 56 -0.19 11.95 -15.46
CA GLN A 56 -0.81 13.08 -14.76
C GLN A 56 -2.02 12.59 -13.96
N THR A 57 -2.17 13.13 -12.74
CA THR A 57 -3.34 12.87 -11.91
C THR A 57 -3.77 14.14 -11.20
N ARG A 58 -5.08 14.32 -11.07
CA ARG A 58 -5.70 15.41 -10.30
C ARG A 58 -6.72 14.80 -9.34
N ALA A 59 -6.56 15.07 -8.05
CA ALA A 59 -7.55 14.72 -7.05
C ALA A 59 -8.55 15.87 -6.88
N VAL A 60 -9.84 15.55 -6.91
CA VAL A 60 -10.95 16.49 -6.78
C VAL A 60 -11.83 16.03 -5.62
N LYS A 61 -12.13 16.93 -4.67
CA LYS A 61 -13.14 16.67 -3.64
C LYS A 61 -14.51 17.00 -4.19
N LEU A 62 -15.47 16.13 -3.96
CA LEU A 62 -16.84 16.30 -4.41
C LEU A 62 -17.63 16.90 -3.25
N ASN A 63 -17.73 18.23 -3.22
CA ASN A 63 -18.37 18.96 -2.14
C ASN A 63 -19.89 18.96 -2.35
N GLY A 64 -20.56 17.84 -2.10
CA GLY A 64 -22.02 17.77 -2.12
C GLY A 64 -22.66 17.90 -3.51
N GLU A 65 -21.87 17.85 -4.58
CA GLU A 65 -22.42 17.61 -5.92
C GLU A 65 -23.17 16.27 -5.87
N ALA A 66 -24.43 16.28 -6.30
CA ALA A 66 -25.25 15.09 -6.44
C ALA A 66 -24.67 14.22 -7.55
N VAL A 67 -23.55 13.55 -7.27
CA VAL A 67 -23.06 12.47 -8.11
C VAL A 67 -24.12 11.40 -7.97
N GLN A 68 -24.83 11.08 -9.05
CA GLN A 68 -25.61 9.85 -9.09
C GLN A 68 -24.61 8.74 -8.76
N ILE A 69 -24.73 8.14 -7.57
CA ILE A 69 -23.90 7.04 -7.10
C ILE A 69 -24.60 5.77 -7.55
N PRO A 70 -24.19 5.08 -8.63
CA PRO A 70 -24.68 3.74 -8.90
C PRO A 70 -24.51 2.83 -7.68
N GLN A 71 -25.47 1.96 -7.43
CA GLN A 71 -25.62 1.20 -6.19
C GLN A 71 -24.43 0.28 -5.83
N ALA A 72 -23.51 -0.01 -6.76
CA ALA A 72 -22.38 -0.91 -6.55
C ALA A 72 -21.09 -0.16 -6.15
N THR A 73 -20.50 -0.59 -5.03
CA THR A 73 -19.16 -0.14 -4.57
C THR A 73 -18.26 -1.33 -4.30
N VAL A 74 -16.98 -1.22 -4.65
CA VAL A 74 -15.94 -2.18 -4.29
C VAL A 74 -15.13 -1.65 -3.11
N PRO A 75 -15.02 -2.40 -1.98
CA PRO A 75 -14.18 -2.00 -0.86
C PRO A 75 -12.73 -1.75 -1.27
N ALA A 76 -12.14 -0.66 -0.77
CA ALA A 76 -10.81 -0.19 -1.18
C ALA A 76 -9.73 -1.27 -1.08
N VAL A 77 -9.72 -2.03 0.03
CA VAL A 77 -8.75 -3.11 0.26
C VAL A 77 -8.87 -4.18 -0.83
N ARG A 78 -10.08 -4.64 -1.14
CA ARG A 78 -10.32 -5.66 -2.17
C ARG A 78 -9.93 -5.14 -3.55
N ALA A 79 -10.32 -3.91 -3.89
CA ALA A 79 -10.02 -3.33 -5.19
C ALA A 79 -8.51 -3.16 -5.42
N ILE A 80 -7.76 -2.66 -4.44
CA ILE A 80 -6.31 -2.46 -4.54
C ILE A 80 -5.56 -3.80 -4.61
N VAL A 81 -5.95 -4.77 -3.78
CA VAL A 81 -5.37 -6.12 -3.81
C VAL A 81 -5.62 -6.77 -5.16
N ALA A 82 -6.86 -6.76 -5.66
CA ALA A 82 -7.22 -7.33 -6.95
C ALA A 82 -6.51 -6.61 -8.12
N ALA A 83 -6.33 -5.29 -8.03
CA ALA A 83 -5.61 -4.53 -9.05
C ALA A 83 -4.13 -4.90 -9.15
N ALA A 84 -3.48 -5.22 -8.02
CA ALA A 84 -2.08 -5.64 -7.99
C ALA A 84 -1.88 -7.15 -8.23
N GLN A 85 -2.89 -7.97 -7.95
CA GLN A 85 -2.84 -9.42 -8.13
C GLN A 85 -2.85 -9.79 -9.61
N GLY A 86 -1.97 -10.72 -10.01
CA GLY A 86 -1.85 -11.19 -11.40
C GLY A 86 -1.39 -10.13 -12.40
N TRP A 87 -1.19 -8.87 -11.98
CA TRP A 87 -0.75 -7.79 -12.85
C TRP A 87 0.78 -7.74 -12.98
N GLU A 88 1.30 -8.11 -14.14
CA GLU A 88 2.70 -7.89 -14.48
C GLU A 88 2.99 -6.39 -14.54
N LEU A 89 3.89 -5.94 -13.67
CA LEU A 89 4.26 -4.52 -13.59
C LEU A 89 5.11 -4.16 -14.81
N PRO A 90 4.70 -3.18 -15.64
CA PRO A 90 5.53 -2.77 -16.76
C PRO A 90 6.90 -2.29 -16.28
N ASP A 91 7.99 -2.67 -16.95
CA ASP A 91 9.36 -2.31 -16.54
C ASP A 91 9.57 -0.83 -16.22
N PRO A 92 9.05 0.13 -17.03
CA PRO A 92 9.19 1.55 -16.71
C PRO A 92 8.48 1.93 -15.41
N PHE A 93 7.37 1.26 -15.08
CA PHE A 93 6.65 1.46 -13.83
C PHE A 93 7.38 0.82 -12.64
N ALA A 94 7.90 -0.40 -12.79
CA ALA A 94 8.70 -1.07 -11.77
C ALA A 94 9.94 -0.25 -11.39
N LYS A 95 10.68 0.28 -12.37
CA LYS A 95 11.83 1.18 -12.15
C LYS A 95 11.43 2.44 -11.37
N ARG A 96 10.32 3.09 -11.75
CA ARG A 96 9.79 4.25 -11.02
C ARG A 96 9.39 3.91 -9.58
N LEU A 97 8.82 2.72 -9.34
CA LEU A 97 8.48 2.25 -8.00
C LEU A 97 9.72 2.05 -7.12
N VAL A 98 10.78 1.43 -7.65
CA VAL A 98 12.06 1.26 -6.92
C VAL A 98 12.66 2.63 -6.57
N GLN A 99 12.72 3.56 -7.53
CA GLN A 99 13.21 4.92 -7.29
C GLN A 99 12.37 5.64 -6.23
N PHE A 100 11.05 5.54 -6.32
CA PHE A 100 10.15 6.13 -5.35
C PHE A 100 10.33 5.54 -3.96
N ALA A 101 10.50 4.22 -3.85
CA ALA A 101 10.79 3.56 -2.57
C ALA A 101 12.11 4.06 -1.95
N GLY A 102 13.14 4.33 -2.75
CA GLY A 102 14.42 4.88 -2.28
C GLY A 102 14.37 6.35 -1.88
N GLN A 103 13.34 7.09 -2.26
CA GLN A 103 13.11 8.47 -1.82
C GLN A 103 12.31 8.55 -0.52
N LEU A 104 11.70 7.44 -0.07
CA LEU A 104 10.94 7.42 1.17
C LEU A 104 11.89 7.37 2.38
N PRO A 105 11.58 8.10 3.46
CA PRO A 105 12.31 7.94 4.72
C PRO A 105 12.08 6.52 5.27
N PRO A 106 12.84 6.08 6.29
CA PRO A 106 12.53 4.86 7.02
C PRO A 106 11.06 4.83 7.44
N VAL A 107 10.39 3.70 7.23
CA VAL A 107 8.94 3.56 7.41
C VAL A 107 8.59 2.56 8.50
N SER A 108 7.46 2.81 9.15
CA SER A 108 6.71 1.81 9.92
C SER A 108 5.67 1.15 9.01
N VAL A 109 5.42 -0.15 9.24
CA VAL A 109 4.47 -0.94 8.45
C VAL A 109 3.41 -1.51 9.39
N ARG A 110 2.15 -1.12 9.19
CA ARG A 110 1.02 -1.61 9.97
C ARG A 110 0.53 -2.95 9.43
N LEU A 111 0.24 -3.88 10.33
CA LEU A 111 -0.41 -5.14 9.97
C LEU A 111 -1.91 -4.93 9.74
N ALA A 112 -2.41 -5.47 8.64
CA ALA A 112 -3.83 -5.55 8.30
C ALA A 112 -4.11 -6.96 7.75
N PRO A 113 -5.33 -7.49 7.91
CA PRO A 113 -5.66 -8.86 7.49
C PRO A 113 -5.87 -8.96 5.97
N LEU A 114 -4.82 -8.68 5.18
CA LEU A 114 -4.87 -8.67 3.71
C LEU A 114 -5.21 -10.05 3.10
N HIS A 115 -4.99 -11.15 3.84
CA HIS A 115 -5.42 -12.50 3.44
C HIS A 115 -6.93 -12.58 3.21
N ARG A 116 -7.75 -11.84 3.98
CA ARG A 116 -9.21 -11.78 3.80
C ARG A 116 -9.64 -11.11 2.51
N ALA A 117 -8.72 -10.40 1.86
CA ALA A 117 -8.93 -9.77 0.55
C ALA A 117 -8.25 -10.54 -0.59
N GLY A 118 -7.70 -11.74 -0.33
CA GLY A 118 -7.08 -12.58 -1.36
C GLY A 118 -5.63 -12.22 -1.69
N PHE A 119 -4.94 -11.41 -0.88
CA PHE A 119 -3.57 -11.00 -1.16
C PHE A 119 -2.59 -12.19 -1.06
N GLN A 120 -2.07 -12.61 -2.22
CA GLN A 120 -1.22 -13.81 -2.36
C GLN A 120 0.22 -13.67 -1.85
N PRO A 121 0.93 -12.53 -2.04
CA PRO A 121 2.31 -12.36 -1.56
C PRO A 121 2.44 -12.19 -0.04
N MET A 122 1.79 -13.04 0.75
CA MET A 122 1.71 -12.93 2.20
C MET A 122 3.08 -13.07 2.86
N SER A 123 3.96 -13.92 2.32
CA SER A 123 5.34 -14.06 2.82
C SER A 123 6.13 -12.75 2.72
N SER A 124 6.10 -12.09 1.56
CA SER A 124 6.72 -10.78 1.34
C SER A 124 6.12 -9.70 2.26
N TYR A 125 4.81 -9.74 2.50
CA TYR A 125 4.13 -8.82 3.43
C TYR A 125 4.50 -9.06 4.90
N MET A 126 4.65 -10.32 5.32
CA MET A 126 5.10 -10.64 6.67
C MET A 126 6.58 -10.30 6.85
N GLU A 127 7.40 -10.47 5.82
CA GLU A 127 8.82 -10.13 5.86
C GLU A 127 9.05 -8.63 6.10
N ILE A 128 8.39 -7.77 5.33
CA ILE A 128 8.54 -6.31 5.49
C ILE A 128 8.09 -5.85 6.89
N HIS A 129 7.03 -6.47 7.44
CA HIS A 129 6.59 -6.22 8.82
C HIS A 129 7.62 -6.75 9.84
N ARG A 130 8.19 -7.93 9.62
CA ARG A 130 9.24 -8.51 10.48
C ARG A 130 10.48 -7.62 10.52
N GLN A 131 10.90 -7.07 9.38
CA GLN A 131 12.02 -6.12 9.32
C GLN A 131 11.74 -4.89 10.19
N MET A 132 10.53 -4.33 10.11
CA MET A 132 10.10 -3.23 10.97
C MET A 132 10.13 -3.61 12.46
N ILE A 133 9.59 -4.78 12.85
CA ILE A 133 9.64 -5.22 14.26
C ILE A 133 11.09 -5.30 14.74
N ASN A 134 11.98 -5.91 13.95
CA ASN A 134 13.34 -6.17 14.38
C ASN A 134 14.15 -4.87 14.50
N LYS A 135 14.08 -4.01 13.48
CA LYS A 135 14.92 -2.81 13.34
C LYS A 135 14.24 -1.53 13.85
N GLY A 136 12.97 -1.57 14.27
CA GLY A 136 12.16 -0.40 14.63
C GLY A 136 11.62 0.39 13.42
N ALA A 137 12.33 0.33 12.29
CA ALA A 137 11.91 0.89 11.01
C ALA A 137 12.36 -0.02 9.85
N CYS A 138 11.68 0.11 8.71
CA CYS A 138 12.04 -0.57 7.47
C CYS A 138 12.52 0.47 6.44
N ARG A 139 13.66 0.21 5.80
CA ARG A 139 14.12 0.96 4.63
C ARG A 139 13.68 0.19 3.38
N LEU A 140 12.74 0.78 2.62
CA LEU A 140 12.09 0.10 1.51
C LEU A 140 13.03 -0.20 0.34
N ASP A 141 14.03 0.66 0.12
CA ASP A 141 15.08 0.42 -0.86
C ASP A 141 15.93 -0.81 -0.49
N SER A 142 16.32 -0.95 0.78
CA SER A 142 17.05 -2.13 1.24
C SER A 142 16.20 -3.39 1.08
N TYR A 143 14.94 -3.34 1.52
CA TYR A 143 14.00 -4.44 1.33
C TYR A 143 13.82 -4.84 -0.15
N LEU A 144 13.75 -3.90 -1.08
CA LEU A 144 13.63 -4.23 -2.50
C LEU A 144 14.94 -4.80 -3.09
N ARG A 145 16.10 -4.29 -2.65
CA ARG A 145 17.42 -4.76 -3.12
C ARG A 145 17.81 -6.13 -2.59
N GLU A 146 17.28 -6.54 -1.44
CA GLU A 146 17.48 -7.86 -0.85
C GLU A 146 16.76 -8.99 -1.62
N ALA A 147 16.00 -8.69 -2.69
CA ALA A 147 15.38 -9.71 -3.53
C ALA A 147 16.45 -10.56 -4.23
N GLY A 148 16.36 -11.89 -4.09
CA GLY A 148 17.34 -12.81 -4.69
C GLY A 148 17.16 -13.04 -6.19
N ASN A 149 15.99 -12.72 -6.75
CA ASN A 149 15.70 -12.84 -8.18
C ASN A 149 14.58 -11.89 -8.63
N ALA A 150 14.34 -11.83 -9.95
CA ALA A 150 13.33 -10.95 -10.55
C ALA A 150 11.89 -11.26 -10.10
N SER A 151 11.53 -12.54 -9.94
CA SER A 151 10.19 -12.95 -9.47
C SER A 151 9.94 -12.50 -8.02
N GLU A 152 10.97 -12.59 -7.18
CA GLU A 152 10.91 -12.07 -5.82
C GLU A 152 10.80 -10.55 -5.80
N LEU A 153 11.58 -9.84 -6.61
CA LEU A 153 11.49 -8.39 -6.73
C LEU A 153 10.08 -7.95 -7.14
N ASP A 154 9.46 -8.61 -8.12
CA ASP A 154 8.09 -8.34 -8.54
C ASP A 154 7.09 -8.52 -7.39
N ARG A 155 7.17 -9.63 -6.63
CA ARG A 155 6.32 -9.85 -5.44
C ARG A 155 6.52 -8.77 -4.37
N ARG A 156 7.76 -8.37 -4.11
CA ARG A 156 8.09 -7.31 -3.14
C ARG A 156 7.57 -5.94 -3.62
N LEU A 157 7.66 -5.63 -4.92
CA LEU A 157 7.13 -4.41 -5.52
C LEU A 157 5.60 -4.33 -5.43
N ARG A 158 4.89 -5.44 -5.72
CA ARG A 158 3.44 -5.51 -5.53
C ARG A 158 3.04 -5.34 -4.07
N THR A 159 3.79 -5.95 -3.16
CA THR A 159 3.60 -5.79 -1.71
C THR A 159 3.75 -4.34 -1.29
N PHE A 160 4.83 -3.68 -1.73
CA PHE A 160 5.05 -2.26 -1.50
C PHE A 160 3.90 -1.41 -2.06
N LEU A 161 3.49 -1.65 -3.31
CA LEU A 161 2.41 -0.91 -3.98
C LEU A 161 1.09 -1.01 -3.22
N VAL A 162 0.68 -2.22 -2.80
CA VAL A 162 -0.54 -2.45 -2.03
C VAL A 162 -0.46 -1.79 -0.66
N CYS A 163 0.63 -2.02 0.08
CA CYS A 163 0.79 -1.50 1.43
C CYS A 163 0.86 0.04 1.44
N PHE A 164 1.53 0.64 0.45
CA PHE A 164 1.60 2.08 0.29
C PHE A 164 0.23 2.68 -0.05
N SER A 165 -0.47 2.11 -1.05
CA SER A 165 -1.77 2.61 -1.50
C SER A 165 -2.82 2.56 -0.40
N LEU A 166 -2.84 1.48 0.40
CA LEU A 166 -3.75 1.33 1.54
C LEU A 166 -3.32 2.13 2.79
N GLY A 167 -2.21 2.85 2.73
CA GLY A 167 -1.70 3.63 3.85
C GLY A 167 -1.21 2.79 5.04
N LEU A 168 -0.84 1.53 4.79
CA LEU A 168 -0.19 0.65 5.78
C LEU A 168 1.26 1.05 6.04
N ILE A 169 1.87 1.78 5.10
CA ILE A 169 3.22 2.33 5.22
C ILE A 169 3.15 3.80 5.64
N ALA A 170 3.81 4.16 6.74
CA ALA A 170 3.93 5.53 7.22
C ALA A 170 5.38 5.83 7.63
N PRO A 171 5.86 7.08 7.55
CA PRO A 171 7.18 7.43 8.08
C PRO A 171 7.33 6.92 9.52
N ALA A 172 8.47 6.30 9.82
CA ALA A 172 8.80 5.92 11.19
C ALA A 172 8.95 7.20 12.01
N LYS A 173 8.38 7.23 13.22
CA LYS A 173 8.59 8.36 14.13
C LYS A 173 10.07 8.36 14.54
N PRO A 174 10.74 9.53 14.60
CA PRO A 174 12.15 9.61 14.94
C PRO A 174 12.52 9.04 16.31
N ASN A 175 11.54 8.86 17.22
CA ASN A 175 11.78 8.41 18.61
C ASN A 175 11.54 6.91 18.86
N HIS A 176 11.55 6.08 17.81
CA HIS A 176 11.50 4.61 17.96
C HIS A 176 12.68 3.92 17.26
N THR A 177 13.84 4.58 17.19
CA THR A 177 15.09 3.83 17.26
C THR A 177 15.07 3.07 18.58
N LYS A 178 15.18 1.74 18.47
CA LYS A 178 15.10 0.77 19.56
C LYS A 178 16.32 0.82 20.49
N GLU A 179 16.80 2.00 20.85
CA GLU A 179 17.88 2.13 21.84
C GLU A 179 17.36 2.20 23.27
N GLU A 180 16.09 2.55 23.55
CA GLU A 180 15.60 2.57 24.93
C GLU A 180 14.13 2.17 25.05
N SER A 181 13.83 0.90 24.79
CA SER A 181 12.59 0.30 25.28
C SER A 181 12.97 -0.88 26.17
N GLY A 182 13.19 -0.59 27.46
CA GLY A 182 13.36 -1.56 28.55
C GLY A 182 12.14 -2.48 28.79
N ARG A 183 11.32 -2.75 27.77
CA ARG A 183 10.30 -3.79 27.79
C ARG A 183 10.97 -5.10 27.43
N LEU A 184 11.22 -5.91 28.46
CA LEU A 184 11.61 -7.31 28.35
C LEU A 184 10.85 -8.00 27.21
N SER A 185 11.61 -8.63 26.32
CA SER A 185 11.07 -9.40 25.20
C SER A 185 10.03 -10.40 25.72
N VAL A 186 9.06 -10.77 24.89
CA VAL A 186 8.04 -11.77 25.28
C VAL A 186 8.70 -13.07 25.76
N LEU A 187 9.81 -13.46 25.13
CA LEU A 187 10.63 -14.60 25.55
C LEU A 187 11.24 -14.40 26.95
N ALA A 188 11.79 -13.22 27.23
CA ALA A 188 12.35 -12.89 28.55
C ALA A 188 11.27 -12.89 29.64
N ARG A 189 10.05 -12.43 29.32
CA ARG A 189 8.90 -12.51 30.23
C ARG A 189 8.45 -13.96 30.50
N ILE A 190 8.49 -14.82 29.49
CA ILE A 190 8.17 -16.25 29.65
C ILE A 190 9.24 -16.91 30.53
N ILE A 191 10.53 -16.66 30.27
CA ILE A 191 11.63 -17.24 31.03
C ILE A 191 11.60 -16.78 32.50
N GLN A 192 11.34 -15.50 32.77
CA GLN A 192 11.17 -15.02 34.15
C GLN A 192 9.99 -15.69 34.86
N ARG A 193 8.89 -15.92 34.15
CA ARG A 193 7.71 -16.58 34.72
C ARG A 193 7.92 -18.06 35.02
N VAL A 194 8.78 -18.72 34.24
CA VAL A 194 9.17 -20.13 34.47
C VAL A 194 10.22 -20.27 35.57
N ARG A 195 11.11 -19.27 35.75
CA ARG A 195 12.14 -19.28 36.82
C ARG A 195 11.67 -18.73 38.17
N GLY A 196 10.49 -18.10 38.22
CA GLY A 196 9.87 -17.58 39.44
C GLY A 196 8.78 -18.48 40.03
N LEU A 197 8.63 -19.69 39.48
CA LEU A 197 7.91 -20.85 40.04
C LEU A 197 8.96 -21.87 40.48
#